data_AF-A0A2R6J2L2-F1
#
_entry.id   AF-A0A2R6J2L2-F1
#
_cell.length_a   1.000
_cell.length_b   1.000
_cell.length_c   1.000
_cell.angle_alpha   90.00
_cell.angle_beta   90.00
_cell.angle_gamma   90.00
#
_symmetry.space_group_name_H-M   'P 1'
#
loop_
_entity.id
_entity.type
_entity.pdbx_description
1 polymer ?
#
loop_
_entity_poly.entity_id
_entity_poly.type
_entity_poly.pdbx_seq_one_letter_code
_entity_poly.pdbx_strand_id
1 'polypeptide(L)'
;MDGAGRSYCGEDKSSVIRKALSEGLREMRVRQAVEQYRTADVSVKRAARIAGVSLGEWLGIARERNLTTRLTPGDPERAAETALDL
;
A
#
# COMPACT_ATOMS: atom_id res chain seq x y z
N MET A 1 2.06 -52.79 10.50
CA MET A 1 1.11 -51.90 11.20
C MET A 1 1.70 -50.51 11.18
N ASP A 2 0.89 -49.61 10.64
CA ASP A 2 1.19 -48.30 10.09
C ASP A 2 1.60 -47.25 11.11
N GLY A 3 2.45 -46.33 10.65
CA GLY A 3 2.82 -45.12 11.36
C GLY A 3 3.44 -44.07 10.43
N ALA A 4 2.99 -44.02 9.17
CA ALA A 4 3.22 -42.86 8.33
C ALA A 4 2.43 -41.68 8.87
N GLY A 5 3.05 -40.50 8.89
CA GLY A 5 2.31 -39.24 8.97
C GLY A 5 2.63 -38.38 10.16
N ARG A 6 3.79 -37.72 10.11
CA ARG A 6 3.88 -36.28 10.42
C ARG A 6 5.18 -35.75 9.82
N SER A 7 5.15 -35.55 8.50
CA SER A 7 6.03 -34.54 7.89
C SER A 7 5.51 -33.20 8.41
N TYR A 8 6.21 -32.63 9.40
CA TYR A 8 5.94 -31.27 9.86
C TYR A 8 6.21 -30.37 8.66
N CYS A 9 5.15 -29.81 8.09
CA CYS A 9 5.19 -29.01 6.87
C CYS A 9 6.18 -27.87 7.08
N GLY A 10 7.41 -28.05 6.60
CA GLY A 10 8.29 -26.93 6.32
C GLY A 10 7.60 -26.17 5.20
N GLU A 11 6.97 -25.04 5.52
CA GLU A 11 6.69 -24.05 4.49
C GLU A 11 7.98 -23.91 3.67
N ASP A 12 7.86 -24.18 2.36
CA ASP A 12 8.96 -24.03 1.41
C ASP A 12 9.62 -22.68 1.71
N LYS A 13 10.92 -22.67 2.05
CA LYS A 13 11.64 -21.45 2.42
C LYS A 13 11.42 -20.35 1.37
N SER A 14 11.29 -20.75 0.10
CA SER A 14 10.98 -19.85 -1.00
C SER A 14 9.59 -19.22 -0.88
N SER A 15 8.58 -19.95 -0.40
CA SER A 15 7.24 -19.43 -0.08
C SER A 15 7.30 -18.37 1.03
N VAL A 16 8.03 -18.65 2.12
CA VAL A 16 8.21 -17.70 3.24
C VAL A 16 8.89 -16.42 2.76
N ILE A 17 9.97 -16.54 1.99
CA ILE A 17 10.70 -15.39 1.45
C ILE A 17 9.82 -14.57 0.50
N ARG A 18 9.07 -15.22 -0.41
CA ARG A 18 8.15 -14.52 -1.34
C ARG A 18 7.06 -13.76 -0.59
N LYS A 19 6.52 -14.34 0.48
CA LYS A 19 5.51 -13.70 1.32
C LYS A 19 6.08 -12.48 2.02
N ALA A 20 7.22 -12.62 2.71
CA ALA A 20 7.89 -11.52 3.39
C ALA A 20 8.25 -10.37 2.43
N LEU A 21 8.76 -10.69 1.23
CA LEU A 21 9.06 -9.71 0.21
C LEU A 21 7.79 -8.98 -0.26
N SER A 22 6.71 -9.73 -0.50
CA SER A 22 5.44 -9.16 -0.96
C SER A 22 4.83 -8.22 0.08
N GLU A 23 4.86 -8.60 1.35
CA GLU A 23 4.42 -7.80 2.48
C GLU A 23 5.27 -6.53 2.64
N GLY A 24 6.60 -6.66 2.60
CA GLY A 24 7.53 -5.53 2.66
C GLY A 24 7.34 -4.54 1.52
N LEU A 25 7.19 -5.02 0.28
CA LEU A 25 6.92 -4.17 -0.89
C LEU A 25 5.58 -3.45 -0.77
N ARG A 26 4.54 -4.11 -0.26
CA ARG A 26 3.25 -3.46 0.01
C ARG A 26 3.41 -2.35 1.05
N GLU A 27 4.14 -2.60 2.12
CA GLU A 27 4.35 -1.61 3.18
C GLU A 27 5.13 -0.39 2.67
N MET A 28 6.18 -0.61 1.88
CA MET A 28 6.96 0.46 1.24
C MET A 28 6.09 1.38 0.37
N ARG A 29 5.24 0.79 -0.49
CA ARG A 29 4.31 1.56 -1.34
C ARG A 29 3.33 2.38 -0.52
N VAL A 30 2.78 1.79 0.55
CA VAL A 30 1.86 2.47 1.45
C VAL A 30 2.56 3.64 2.16
N ARG A 31 3.80 3.47 2.65
CA ARG A 31 4.56 4.57 3.27
C ARG A 31 4.82 5.71 2.29
N GLN A 32 5.22 5.40 1.05
CA GLN A 32 5.42 6.40 0.00
C GLN A 32 4.12 7.17 -0.31
N ALA A 33 3.00 6.46 -0.46
CA ALA A 33 1.71 7.08 -0.72
C ALA A 33 1.27 8.00 0.43
N VAL A 34 1.54 7.62 1.68
CA VAL A 34 1.26 8.47 2.85
C VAL A 34 2.07 9.74 2.80
N GLU A 35 3.38 9.65 2.53
CA GLU A 35 4.26 10.81 2.49
C GLU A 35 3.78 11.82 1.44
N GLN A 36 3.58 11.37 0.20
CA GLN A 36 3.08 12.24 -0.87
C GLN A 36 1.67 12.77 -0.60
N TYR A 37 0.83 12.00 0.10
CA TYR A 37 -0.50 12.46 0.49
C TYR A 37 -0.44 13.47 1.66
N ARG A 38 0.60 13.47 2.49
CA ARG A 38 0.75 14.46 3.57
C ARG A 38 1.27 15.80 3.04
N THR A 39 2.18 15.77 2.07
CA THR A 39 2.78 16.97 1.46
C THR A 39 1.85 17.70 0.47
N ALA A 40 0.69 17.12 0.23
CA ALA A 40 -0.28 17.56 -0.76
C ALA A 40 0.07 17.38 -2.23
N ASP A 41 1.13 16.60 -2.52
CA ASP A 41 1.61 16.36 -3.88
C ASP A 41 0.68 15.45 -4.70
N VAL A 42 -0.20 14.68 -4.04
CA VAL A 42 -1.11 13.75 -4.72
C VAL A 42 -2.54 13.77 -4.19
N SER A 43 -3.48 13.48 -5.09
CA SER A 43 -4.90 13.25 -4.77
C SER A 43 -5.13 11.90 -4.08
N VAL A 44 -6.30 11.72 -3.44
CA VAL A 44 -6.71 10.46 -2.80
C VAL A 44 -6.64 9.27 -3.78
N LYS A 45 -7.14 9.46 -5.02
CA LYS A 45 -7.11 8.43 -6.07
C LYS A 45 -5.68 8.10 -6.48
N ARG A 46 -4.80 9.10 -6.58
CA ARG A 46 -3.39 8.90 -6.94
C ARG A 46 -2.63 8.19 -5.82
N ALA A 47 -2.89 8.53 -4.56
CA ALA A 47 -2.30 7.87 -3.40
C ALA A 47 -2.68 6.38 -3.33
N ALA A 48 -3.96 6.04 -3.56
CA ALA A 48 -4.39 4.64 -3.65
C ALA A 48 -3.62 3.85 -4.75
N ARG A 49 -3.41 4.48 -5.92
CA ARG A 49 -2.64 3.89 -7.02
C ARG A 49 -1.16 3.70 -6.67
N ILE A 50 -0.53 4.65 -5.98
CA ILE A 50 0.86 4.53 -5.49
C ILE A 50 0.97 3.39 -4.49
N ALA A 51 0.02 3.30 -3.54
CA ALA A 51 -0.04 2.24 -2.54
C ALA A 51 -0.33 0.85 -3.14
N GLY A 52 -0.86 0.79 -4.37
CA GLY A 52 -1.26 -0.47 -5.02
C GLY A 52 -2.50 -1.10 -4.38
N VAL A 53 -3.42 -0.27 -3.88
CA VAL A 53 -4.63 -0.70 -3.16
C VAL A 53 -5.89 -0.10 -3.79
N SER A 54 -7.06 -0.63 -3.42
CA SER A 54 -8.33 -0.03 -3.81
C SER A 54 -8.54 1.34 -3.16
N LEU A 55 -9.43 2.17 -3.73
CA LEU A 55 -9.77 3.46 -3.12
C LEU A 55 -10.34 3.31 -1.71
N GLY A 56 -11.19 2.31 -1.48
CA GLY A 56 -11.77 2.04 -0.16
C GLY A 56 -10.73 1.62 0.87
N GLU A 57 -9.79 0.75 0.48
CA GLU A 57 -8.67 0.34 1.33
C GLU A 57 -7.76 1.52 1.67
N TRP A 58 -7.49 2.39 0.70
CA TRP A 58 -6.75 3.62 0.95
C TRP A 58 -7.45 4.55 1.95
N LEU A 59 -8.77 4.72 1.84
CA LEU A 59 -9.54 5.53 2.80
C LEU A 59 -9.49 4.94 4.22
N GLY A 60 -9.49 3.61 4.35
CA GLY A 60 -9.26 2.91 5.62
C GLY A 60 -7.89 3.25 6.20
N ILE A 61 -6.83 3.11 5.40
CA ILE A 61 -5.45 3.45 5.77
C ILE A 61 -5.33 4.92 6.17
N ALA A 62 -5.93 5.83 5.40
CA ALA A 62 -5.89 7.26 5.67
C ALA A 62 -6.56 7.59 7.02
N ARG A 63 -7.68 6.96 7.33
CA ARG A 63 -8.38 7.11 8.60
C ARG A 63 -7.55 6.58 9.77
N GLU A 64 -7.02 5.36 9.66
CA GLU A 64 -6.18 4.75 10.70
C GLU A 64 -4.93 5.57 11.01
N ARG A 65 -4.40 6.28 10.01
CA ARG A 65 -3.25 7.17 10.17
C ARG A 65 -3.60 8.64 10.39
N ASN A 66 -4.87 8.96 10.67
CA ASN A 66 -5.35 10.31 10.93
C ASN A 66 -5.05 11.33 9.79
N LEU A 67 -4.99 10.85 8.55
CA LEU A 67 -4.79 11.67 7.34
C LEU A 67 -6.11 12.30 6.85
N THR A 68 -7.24 11.98 7.49
CA THR A 68 -8.58 12.46 7.14
C THR A 68 -8.80 13.94 7.42
N THR A 69 -7.94 14.60 8.21
CA THR A 69 -7.96 16.06 8.37
C THR A 69 -7.59 16.79 7.06
N ARG A 70 -6.99 16.09 6.09
CA ARG A 70 -6.82 16.58 4.71
C ARG A 70 -8.05 16.35 3.82
N LEU A 71 -9.00 15.50 4.22
CA LEU A 71 -10.23 15.24 3.45
C LEU A 71 -11.29 16.33 3.65
N THR A 72 -11.09 17.30 4.55
CA THR A 72 -11.88 18.53 4.51
C THR A 72 -11.65 19.22 3.17
N PRO A 73 -12.70 19.75 2.52
CA PRO A 73 -12.62 20.30 1.16
C PRO A 73 -11.74 21.55 1.16
N GLY A 74 -10.43 21.34 1.00
CA GLY A 74 -9.41 22.35 0.90
C GLY A 74 -8.48 21.96 -0.25
N ASP A 75 -8.78 22.54 -1.41
CA ASP A 75 -8.02 22.60 -2.66
C ASP A 75 -7.84 21.32 -3.52
N PRO A 76 -8.64 21.16 -4.59
CA PRO A 76 -8.41 20.15 -5.63
C PRO A 76 -7.39 20.53 -6.72
N GLU A 77 -6.64 21.64 -6.61
CA GLU A 77 -5.92 22.24 -7.75
C GLU A 77 -4.50 21.72 -8.07
N ARG A 78 -3.96 20.70 -7.40
CA ARG A 78 -2.61 20.16 -7.76
C ARG A 78 -2.61 18.71 -8.21
N ALA A 79 -3.05 18.48 -9.45
CA ALA A 79 -2.88 17.21 -10.16
C ALA A 79 -2.55 17.39 -11.65
N ALA A 80 -1.75 18.39 -12.01
CA ALA A 80 -1.40 18.69 -13.40
C ALA A 80 0.12 18.88 -13.61
N GLU A 81 0.93 17.93 -13.15
CA GLU A 81 2.33 17.74 -13.57
C GLU A 81 2.70 16.34 -13.05
N THR A 82 3.16 15.34 -13.82
CA THR A 82 4.08 15.34 -14.95
C THR A 82 3.79 14.07 -15.75
N ALA A 83 3.38 14.22 -17.01
CA ALA A 83 3.40 13.16 -18.02
C ALA A 83 3.76 13.76 -19.40
N LEU A 84 4.67 14.72 -19.40
CA LEU A 84 5.37 15.18 -20.59
C LEU A 84 6.86 15.16 -20.26
N ASP A 85 7.46 13.98 -20.44
CA ASP A 85 8.81 13.89 -20.99
C ASP A 85 8.75 12.77 -22.03
N LEU A 86 8.89 13.19 -23.29
CA LEU A 86 9.07 12.37 -24.50
C LEU A 86 10.53 11.94 -24.61
#